data_AF-A0A9E4KYN9-F1
#
_entry.id   AF-A0A9E4KYN9-F1
#
_cell.length_a   1.000
_cell.length_b   1.000
_cell.length_c   1.000
_cell.angle_alpha   90.00
_cell.angle_beta   90.00
_cell.angle_gamma   90.00
#
_symmetry.space_group_name_H-M   'P 1'
#
loop_
_entity.id
_entity.type
_entity.pdbx_description
1 polymer ?
#
loop_
_entity_poly.entity_id
_entity_poly.type
_entity_poly.pdbx_seq_one_letter_code
_entity_poly.pdbx_strand_id
1 'polypeptide(L)'
;PDAAADIVLDNDGPGAQTREHQRRMMGEIIKLLGTNEPGKLIEADYERTVQVLLGSTATPVISAAPVGAWTHAVFDAANAHAQ
;
A
#
# COMPACT_ATOMS: atom_id res chain seq x y z
N PRO A 1 -9.88 2.24 10.76
CA PRO A 1 -10.87 2.47 9.67
C PRO A 1 -11.56 3.82 9.83
N ASP A 2 -12.13 4.10 10.99
CA ASP A 2 -12.92 5.32 11.24
C ASP A 2 -12.10 6.61 11.12
N ALA A 3 -10.88 6.63 11.69
CA ALA A 3 -9.98 7.77 11.53
C ALA A 3 -9.59 8.01 10.06
N ALA A 4 -9.40 6.96 9.28
CA ALA A 4 -9.11 7.07 7.85
C ALA A 4 -10.33 7.57 7.05
N ALA A 5 -11.53 7.09 7.38
CA ALA A 5 -12.78 7.57 6.78
C ALA A 5 -13.03 9.05 7.09
N ASP A 6 -12.74 9.48 8.32
CA ASP A 6 -12.89 10.87 8.74
C ASP A 6 -11.87 11.78 8.02
N ILE A 7 -10.62 11.34 7.82
CA ILE A 7 -9.63 12.05 6.98
C ILE A 7 -10.12 12.22 5.53
N VAL A 8 -10.75 11.19 4.95
CA VAL A 8 -11.31 11.28 3.59
C VAL A 8 -12.45 12.30 3.52
N LEU A 9 -13.32 12.35 4.53
CA LEU A 9 -14.42 13.31 4.61
C LEU A 9 -13.90 14.74 4.80
N ASP A 10 -12.86 14.95 5.60
CA ASP A 10 -12.25 16.26 5.81
C ASP A 10 -11.63 16.83 4.52
N ASN A 11 -11.30 15.96 3.56
CA ASN A 11 -10.79 16.33 2.24
C ASN A 11 -11.86 16.30 1.12
N ASP A 12 -13.11 15.96 1.44
CA ASP A 12 -14.21 15.94 0.47
C ASP A 12 -14.78 17.36 0.25
N GLY A 13 -14.05 18.18 -0.50
CA GLY A 13 -14.41 19.57 -0.78
C GLY A 13 -15.86 19.79 -1.29
N PRO A 14 -16.40 18.94 -2.18
CA PRO A 14 -17.79 19.03 -2.64
C PRO A 14 -18.84 18.60 -1.60
N GLY A 15 -18.44 17.91 -0.52
CA GLY A 15 -19.35 17.37 0.50
C GLY A 15 -20.30 16.29 -0.02
N ALA A 16 -19.91 15.55 -1.05
CA ALA A 16 -20.72 14.52 -1.68
C ALA A 16 -20.79 13.21 -0.86
N GLN A 17 -19.87 13.03 0.09
CA GLN A 17 -19.68 11.80 0.84
C GLN A 17 -20.31 11.86 2.22
N THR A 18 -20.90 10.76 2.66
CA THR A 18 -21.45 10.63 4.01
C THR A 18 -20.52 9.80 4.90
N ARG A 19 -20.55 10.08 6.21
CA ARG A 19 -19.79 9.33 7.20
C ARG A 19 -20.13 7.84 7.20
N GLU A 20 -21.40 7.51 7.06
CA GLU A 20 -21.86 6.12 6.98
C GLU A 20 -21.25 5.39 5.78
N HIS A 21 -21.29 6.00 4.59
CA HIS A 21 -20.72 5.38 3.39
C HIS A 21 -19.20 5.23 3.47
N GLN A 22 -18.48 6.25 3.94
CA GLN A 22 -17.02 6.20 4.02
C GLN A 22 -16.52 5.16 5.02
N ARG A 23 -17.17 5.04 6.18
CA ARG A 23 -16.84 4.00 7.16
C ARG A 23 -17.13 2.59 6.64
N ARG A 24 -18.26 2.39 5.95
CA ARG A 24 -18.57 1.11 5.30
C ARG A 24 -17.52 0.77 4.24
N MET A 25 -17.19 1.71 3.35
CA MET A 25 -16.19 1.50 2.30
C MET A 25 -14.81 1.19 2.87
N MET A 26 -14.33 1.96 3.86
CA MET A 26 -13.04 1.68 4.50
C MET A 26 -13.02 0.34 5.23
N GLY A 27 -14.14 -0.09 5.82
CA GLY A 27 -14.28 -1.41 6.43
C GLY A 27 -14.15 -2.56 5.41
N GLU A 28 -14.78 -2.43 4.24
CA GLU A 28 -14.67 -3.43 3.17
C GLU A 28 -13.28 -3.43 2.52
N ILE A 29 -12.68 -2.26 2.29
CA ILE A 29 -11.32 -2.14 1.74
C ILE A 29 -10.30 -2.83 2.65
N ILE A 30 -10.39 -2.65 3.97
CA ILE A 30 -9.47 -3.29 4.93
C ILE A 30 -9.51 -4.82 4.82
N LYS A 31 -10.67 -5.42 4.55
CA LYS A 31 -10.77 -6.89 4.39
C LYS A 31 -10.01 -7.39 3.16
N LEU A 32 -9.85 -6.55 2.13
CA LEU A 32 -9.13 -6.89 0.91
C LEU A 32 -7.61 -6.78 1.06
N LEU A 33 -7.11 -6.07 2.07
CA LEU A 33 -5.68 -5.81 2.27
C LEU A 33 -4.93 -6.99 2.96
N GLY A 34 -5.60 -8.13 3.16
CA GLY A 34 -5.04 -9.28 3.87
C GLY A 34 -4.94 -9.06 5.38
N THR A 35 -4.68 -10.14 6.12
CA THR A 35 -4.60 -10.10 7.60
C THR A 35 -3.20 -9.84 8.13
N ASN A 36 -2.16 -9.92 7.28
CA ASN A 36 -0.76 -9.84 7.71
C ASN A 36 -0.15 -8.53 7.21
N GLU A 37 0.10 -7.59 8.12
CA GLU A 37 0.80 -6.32 7.89
C GLU A 37 0.32 -5.57 6.62
N PRO A 38 -0.98 -5.20 6.54
CA PRO A 38 -1.56 -4.61 5.34
C PRO A 38 -0.80 -3.35 4.90
N GLY A 39 -0.33 -3.36 3.65
CA GLY A 39 0.47 -2.27 3.08
C GLY A 39 1.98 -2.40 3.27
N LYS A 40 2.48 -3.41 3.99
CA LYS A 40 3.90 -3.72 4.03
C LYS A 40 4.32 -4.41 2.74
N LEU A 41 5.41 -3.95 2.15
CA LEU A 41 5.99 -4.62 0.99
C LEU A 41 6.49 -6.02 1.40
N ILE A 42 6.09 -7.04 0.65
CA ILE A 42 6.65 -8.39 0.77
C ILE A 42 7.94 -8.44 -0.05
N GLU A 43 9.09 -8.64 0.60
CA GLU A 43 10.40 -8.62 -0.06
C GLU A 43 10.50 -9.65 -1.20
N ALA A 44 9.90 -10.82 -1.01
CA ALA A 44 9.85 -11.87 -2.03
C ALA A 44 9.10 -11.43 -3.31
N ASP A 45 8.09 -10.57 -3.20
CA ASP A 45 7.37 -10.04 -4.36
C ASP A 45 8.21 -9.00 -5.12
N TYR A 46 9.00 -8.19 -4.41
CA TYR A 46 10.00 -7.32 -5.02
C TYR A 46 11.04 -8.15 -5.79
N GLU A 47 11.63 -9.16 -5.16
CA GLU A 47 12.63 -10.02 -5.79
C GLU A 47 12.06 -10.73 -7.02
N ARG A 48 10.85 -11.30 -6.93
CA ARG A 48 10.16 -11.91 -8.07
C ARG A 48 9.99 -10.92 -9.22
N THR A 49 9.62 -9.67 -8.91
CA THR A 49 9.44 -8.61 -9.91
C THR A 49 10.76 -8.28 -10.60
N VAL A 50 11.85 -8.11 -9.85
CA VAL A 50 13.18 -7.87 -10.39
C VAL A 50 13.58 -9.00 -11.35
N GLN A 51 13.36 -10.27 -10.97
CA GLN A 51 13.65 -11.42 -11.82
C GLN A 51 12.83 -11.42 -13.12
N VAL A 52 11.53 -11.15 -13.04
CA VAL A 52 10.66 -11.07 -14.22
C VAL A 52 11.13 -9.98 -15.18
N LEU A 53 11.50 -8.80 -14.66
CA LEU A 53 11.91 -7.66 -15.48
C LEU A 53 13.30 -7.85 -16.10
N LEU A 54 14.24 -8.49 -15.39
CA LEU A 54 15.56 -8.85 -15.92
C LEU A 54 15.51 -10.00 -16.93
N GLY A 55 14.56 -10.93 -16.76
CA GLY A 55 14.41 -12.10 -17.63
C GLY A 55 13.78 -11.80 -19.00
N SER A 56 13.29 -10.58 -19.24
CA SER A 56 12.70 -10.18 -20.52
C SER A 56 13.77 -10.09 -21.60
N THR A 57 13.85 -11.10 -22.49
CA THR A 57 14.93 -11.25 -23.49
C THR A 57 14.75 -10.42 -24.76
N ALA A 58 13.54 -9.92 -25.04
CA ALA A 58 13.25 -9.15 -26.26
C ALA A 58 13.38 -7.64 -26.05
N THR A 59 12.84 -7.15 -24.93
CA THR A 59 12.88 -5.74 -24.52
C THR A 59 13.01 -5.69 -23.00
N PRO A 60 14.24 -5.82 -22.46
CA PRO A 60 14.46 -5.75 -21.02
C PRO A 60 14.05 -4.36 -20.51
N VAL A 61 13.18 -4.34 -19.50
CA VAL A 61 12.71 -3.09 -18.86
C VAL A 61 13.81 -2.52 -17.97
N ILE A 62 14.60 -3.40 -17.34
CA ILE A 62 15.76 -3.06 -16.53
C ILE A 62 16.99 -3.85 -16.99
N SER A 63 18.18 -3.27 -16.86
CA SER A 63 19.45 -3.90 -17.26
C SER A 63 20.29 -4.41 -16.08
N ALA A 64 19.91 -4.07 -14.84
CA ALA A 64 20.55 -4.52 -13.60
C ALA A 64 19.54 -4.51 -12.44
N ALA A 65 19.84 -5.27 -11.40
CA ALA A 65 19.03 -5.25 -10.17
C ALA A 65 19.14 -3.89 -9.47
N PRO A 66 18.03 -3.29 -9.01
CA PRO A 66 18.07 -2.04 -8.27
C PRO A 66 18.70 -2.23 -6.89
N VAL A 67 19.41 -1.22 -6.38
CA VAL A 67 19.96 -1.20 -5.03
C VAL A 67 19.26 -0.12 -4.21
N GLY A 68 18.75 -0.48 -3.03
CA GLY A 68 18.07 0.47 -2.12
C GLY A 68 16.75 1.02 -2.68
N ALA A 69 16.08 0.30 -3.58
CA ALA A 69 14.86 0.76 -4.24
C ALA A 69 13.59 0.68 -3.38
N TRP A 70 13.68 0.11 -2.18
CA TRP A 70 12.57 0.05 -1.23
C TRP A 70 13.07 0.12 0.21
N THR A 71 12.18 0.48 1.13
CA THR A 71 12.41 0.47 2.58
C THR A 71 11.09 0.27 3.32
N HIS A 72 11.13 -0.34 4.51
CA HIS A 72 10.00 -0.35 5.44
C HIS A 72 10.00 0.83 6.42
N ALA A 73 10.97 1.74 6.37
CA ALA A 73 11.12 2.79 7.39
C ALA A 73 9.85 3.60 7.69
N VAL A 74 9.07 3.95 6.66
CA VAL A 74 7.79 4.67 6.85
C VAL A 74 6.71 3.76 7.43
N PHE A 75 6.64 2.51 6.95
CA PHE A 75 5.71 1.51 7.47
C PHE A 75 6.00 1.23 8.95
N ASP A 76 7.26 1.03 9.30
CA ASP A 76 7.70 0.76 10.67
C ASP A 76 7.43 1.98 11.57
N ALA A 77 7.75 3.19 11.12
CA ALA A 77 7.44 4.41 11.88
C ALA A 77 5.94 4.61 12.12
N ALA A 78 5.10 4.30 11.13
CA ALA A 78 3.64 4.40 11.27
C ALA A 78 3.08 3.37 12.26
N ASN A 79 3.68 2.18 12.35
CA ASN A 79 3.23 1.10 13.23
C ASN A 79 3.95 1.07 14.59
N ALA A 80 5.03 1.84 14.77
CA ALA A 80 5.74 1.95 16.05
C ALA A 80 4.86 2.54 17.18
N HIS A 81 3.83 3.31 16.83
CA HIS A 81 2.86 3.88 17.78
C HIS A 81 1.57 3.05 17.93
N ALA A 82 1.45 1.94 17.20
CA ALA A 82 0.28 1.06 17.24
C ALA A 82 0.40 -0.05 18.31
N GLN A 83 1.45 -0.03 19.13
CA GLN A 83 1.66 -0.90 20.29
C GLN A 83 1.33 -0.18 21.60
#